data_AF-A0AAU4QKD7-F1
#
_entry.id   AF-A0AAU4QKD7-F1
#
_cell.length_a   1.000
_cell.length_b   1.000
_cell.length_c   1.000
_cell.angle_alpha   90.00
_cell.angle_beta   90.00
_cell.angle_gamma   90.00
#
_symmetry.space_group_name_H-M   'P 1'
#
loop_
_entity.id
_entity.type
_entity.pdbx_description
1 polymer ?
#
loop_
_entity_poly.entity_id
_entity_poly.type
_entity_poly.pdbx_seq_one_letter_code
_entity_poly.pdbx_strand_id
1 'polypeptide(L)'
;MLDTLVTTAAGALSATVGVWVGGIVTRRAQDRQWLRDKQLVAYQELFSHYAKFTMELRRAHGDRRGWDYDWGEWNAVLMRVSLVAPPEVATEIDDFGRAINSFLDQVARGRDPLRDPVSSEEFEQARRAPAEAQVKLVNAIRRSLSNDPNGLSFGIGG
;
A
#
# COMPACT_ATOMS: atom_id res chain seq x y z
N MET A 1 -12.21 29.23 56.07
CA MET A 1 -13.38 28.68 55.33
C MET A 1 -13.49 29.20 53.90
N LEU A 2 -12.89 30.35 53.53
CA LEU A 2 -12.86 30.86 52.15
C LEU A 2 -11.87 30.10 51.23
N ASP A 3 -10.76 29.61 51.77
CA ASP A 3 -9.73 28.92 50.95
C ASP A 3 -10.19 27.58 50.38
N THR A 4 -11.09 26.87 51.06
CA THR A 4 -11.56 25.52 50.66
C THR A 4 -12.55 25.56 49.49
N LEU A 5 -13.31 26.65 49.35
CA LEU A 5 -14.27 26.83 48.25
C LEU A 5 -13.56 27.17 46.93
N VAL A 6 -12.46 27.93 46.99
CA VAL A 6 -11.67 28.30 45.80
C VAL A 6 -10.98 27.08 45.20
N THR A 7 -10.42 26.18 46.03
CA THR A 7 -9.74 24.97 45.53
C THR A 7 -10.71 23.93 44.94
N THR A 8 -11.92 23.81 45.50
CA THR A 8 -12.92 22.83 45.04
C THR A 8 -13.62 23.29 43.76
N ALA A 9 -13.87 24.60 43.61
CA ALA A 9 -14.40 25.18 42.37
C ALA A 9 -13.36 25.17 41.23
N ALA A 10 -12.08 25.41 41.54
CA ALA A 10 -11.00 25.32 40.56
C ALA A 10 -10.79 23.87 40.05
N GLY A 11 -10.87 22.86 40.93
CA GLY A 11 -10.71 21.45 40.56
C GLY A 11 -11.80 20.92 39.63
N ALA A 12 -13.06 21.33 39.81
CA ALA A 12 -14.18 20.91 38.97
C ALA A 12 -14.12 21.50 37.54
N LEU A 13 -13.65 22.75 37.41
CA LEU A 13 -13.45 23.40 36.10
C LEU A 13 -12.26 22.80 35.34
N SER A 14 -11.15 22.48 36.02
CA SER A 14 -10.00 21.81 35.41
C SER A 14 -10.33 20.40 34.89
N ALA A 15 -11.15 19.63 35.62
CA ALA A 15 -11.58 18.30 35.19
C ALA A 15 -12.45 18.35 33.92
N THR A 16 -13.30 19.37 33.78
CA THR A 16 -14.21 19.49 32.62
C THR A 16 -13.45 19.89 31.35
N VAL A 17 -12.46 20.78 31.44
CA VAL A 17 -11.56 21.13 30.33
C VAL A 17 -10.66 19.95 29.96
N GLY A 18 -10.15 19.20 30.95
CA GLY A 18 -9.35 18.00 30.73
C GLY A 18 -10.11 16.88 29.99
N VAL A 19 -11.40 16.67 30.30
CA VAL A 19 -12.25 15.68 29.62
C VAL A 19 -12.64 16.12 28.20
N TRP A 20 -12.85 17.42 27.96
CA TRP A 20 -13.14 17.93 26.61
C TRP A 20 -11.91 17.89 25.69
N VAL A 21 -10.75 18.33 26.18
CA VAL A 21 -9.49 18.24 25.43
C VAL A 21 -9.09 16.77 25.25
N GLY A 22 -9.25 15.93 26.28
CA GLY A 22 -9.05 14.49 26.20
C GLY A 22 -9.97 13.83 25.17
N GLY A 23 -11.28 14.12 25.18
CA GLY A 23 -12.24 13.57 24.23
C GLY A 23 -11.97 13.93 22.77
N ILE A 24 -11.56 15.18 22.49
CA ILE A 24 -11.20 15.62 21.13
C ILE A 24 -9.86 15.02 20.68
N VAL A 25 -8.87 14.94 21.57
CA VAL A 25 -7.56 14.34 21.28
C VAL A 25 -7.67 12.83 21.07
N THR A 26 -8.43 12.12 21.91
CA THR A 26 -8.68 10.68 21.76
C THR A 26 -9.45 10.39 20.47
N ARG A 27 -10.46 11.19 20.11
CA ARG A 27 -11.19 11.00 18.85
C ARG A 27 -10.29 11.21 17.63
N ARG A 28 -9.46 12.25 17.62
CA ARG A 28 -8.47 12.48 16.54
C ARG A 28 -7.42 11.38 16.46
N ALA A 29 -6.97 10.84 17.58
CA ALA A 29 -6.02 9.73 17.60
C ALA A 29 -6.67 8.43 17.07
N GLN A 30 -7.92 8.16 17.45
CA GLN A 30 -8.70 7.03 16.95
C GLN A 30 -8.98 7.11 15.45
N ASP A 31 -9.39 8.29 14.95
CA ASP A 31 -9.65 8.49 13.53
C ASP A 31 -8.37 8.31 12.68
N ARG A 32 -7.22 8.79 13.17
CA ARG A 32 -5.91 8.59 12.52
C ARG A 32 -5.48 7.13 12.51
N GLN A 33 -5.66 6.43 13.64
CA GLN A 33 -5.35 5.01 13.73
C GLN A 33 -6.24 4.19 12.79
N TRP A 34 -7.54 4.49 12.75
CA TRP A 34 -8.48 3.82 11.85
C TRP A 34 -8.10 4.02 10.38
N LEU A 35 -7.75 5.24 9.96
CA LEU A 35 -7.30 5.50 8.59
C LEU A 35 -6.01 4.73 8.28
N ARG A 36 -5.05 4.69 9.21
CA ARG A 36 -3.80 3.93 9.07
C ARG A 36 -4.06 2.43 8.91
N ASP A 37 -4.98 1.87 9.68
CA ASP A 37 -5.34 0.45 9.57
C ASP A 37 -6.00 0.15 8.21
N LYS A 38 -6.87 1.05 7.72
CA LYS A 38 -7.47 0.93 6.38
C LYS A 38 -6.44 1.02 5.26
N GLN A 39 -5.48 1.94 5.38
CA GLN A 39 -4.36 2.07 4.45
C GLN A 39 -3.53 0.79 4.40
N LEU A 40 -3.15 0.23 5.56
CA LEU A 40 -2.36 -1.00 5.63
C LEU A 40 -3.07 -2.18 4.97
N VAL A 41 -4.37 -2.35 5.21
CA VAL A 41 -5.16 -3.41 4.57
C VAL A 41 -5.20 -3.24 3.04
N ALA A 42 -5.45 -2.02 2.55
CA ALA A 42 -5.49 -1.74 1.11
C ALA A 42 -4.12 -1.99 0.44
N TYR A 43 -3.03 -1.54 1.07
CA TYR A 43 -1.67 -1.77 0.55
C TYR A 43 -1.28 -3.25 0.57
N GLN A 44 -1.66 -3.99 1.62
CA GLN A 44 -1.45 -5.44 1.68
C GLN A 44 -2.19 -6.15 0.55
N GLU A 45 -3.42 -5.74 0.27
CA GLU A 45 -4.23 -6.31 -0.81
C GLU A 45 -3.58 -6.07 -2.18
N LEU A 46 -3.10 -4.84 -2.44
CA LEU A 46 -2.35 -4.50 -3.65
C LEU A 46 -1.13 -5.39 -3.87
N PHE A 47 -0.28 -5.53 -2.85
CA PHE A 47 0.92 -6.36 -2.97
C PHE A 47 0.61 -7.85 -3.08
N SER A 48 -0.46 -8.32 -2.42
CA SER A 48 -0.95 -9.69 -2.58
C SER A 48 -1.38 -9.97 -4.02
N HIS A 49 -2.14 -9.06 -4.64
CA HIS A 49 -2.56 -9.20 -6.03
C HIS A 49 -1.37 -9.16 -7.00
N TYR A 50 -0.44 -8.24 -6.78
CA TYR A 50 0.82 -8.19 -7.53
C TYR A 50 1.57 -9.52 -7.49
N ALA A 51 1.86 -10.02 -6.29
CA ALA A 51 2.57 -11.29 -6.12
C ALA A 51 1.84 -12.46 -6.79
N LYS A 52 0.50 -12.52 -6.66
CA LYS A 52 -0.31 -13.58 -7.25
C LYS A 52 -0.20 -13.60 -8.78
N PHE A 53 -0.45 -12.48 -9.46
CA PHE A 53 -0.42 -12.49 -10.92
C PHE A 53 1.00 -12.69 -11.45
N THR A 54 2.03 -12.14 -10.80
CA THR A 54 3.42 -12.36 -11.22
C THR A 54 3.80 -13.83 -11.10
N MET A 55 3.41 -14.50 -10.01
CA MET A 55 3.66 -15.94 -9.82
C MET A 55 2.91 -16.79 -10.84
N GLU A 56 1.63 -16.49 -11.10
CA GLU A 56 0.84 -17.21 -12.10
C GLU A 56 1.39 -17.04 -13.50
N LEU A 57 1.82 -15.83 -13.87
CA LEU A 57 2.41 -15.56 -15.17
C LEU A 57 3.77 -16.25 -15.33
N ARG A 58 4.59 -16.26 -14.26
CA ARG A 58 5.86 -17.00 -14.25
C ARG A 58 5.64 -18.49 -14.49
N ARG A 59 4.66 -19.08 -13.80
CA ARG A 59 4.27 -20.50 -14.00
C ARG A 59 3.72 -20.74 -15.40
N ALA A 60 2.91 -19.82 -15.93
CA ALA A 60 2.34 -19.94 -17.26
C ALA A 60 3.42 -20.10 -18.33
N HIS A 61 4.48 -19.29 -18.26
CA HIS A 61 5.63 -19.37 -19.16
C HIS A 61 6.49 -20.61 -18.91
N GLY A 62 6.75 -20.95 -17.64
CA GLY A 62 7.56 -22.14 -17.29
C GLY A 62 6.90 -23.46 -17.68
N ASP A 63 5.61 -23.60 -17.42
CA ASP A 63 4.83 -24.81 -17.65
C ASP A 63 4.20 -24.85 -19.05
N ARG A 64 4.35 -23.77 -19.84
CA ARG A 64 3.70 -23.57 -21.15
C ARG A 64 2.20 -23.81 -21.08
N ARG A 65 1.54 -23.13 -20.14
CA ARG A 65 0.09 -23.24 -19.92
C ARG A 65 -0.61 -21.91 -20.09
N GLY A 66 -1.90 -22.00 -20.39
CA GLY A 66 -2.78 -20.84 -20.28
C GLY A 66 -2.80 -20.30 -18.85
N TRP A 67 -3.11 -19.03 -18.74
CA TRP A 67 -3.27 -18.34 -17.47
C TRP A 67 -4.53 -17.50 -17.52
N ASP A 68 -5.14 -17.36 -16.36
CA ASP A 68 -6.28 -16.51 -16.16
C ASP A 68 -6.09 -15.81 -14.83
N TYR A 69 -6.35 -14.51 -14.83
CA TYR A 69 -6.20 -13.68 -13.65
C TYR A 69 -7.29 -12.61 -13.67
N ASP A 70 -7.88 -12.37 -12.50
CA ASP A 70 -8.96 -11.40 -12.35
C ASP A 70 -8.43 -9.96 -12.44
N TRP A 71 -8.39 -9.45 -13.67
CA TRP A 71 -8.04 -8.07 -13.97
C TRP A 71 -9.08 -7.06 -13.46
N GLY A 72 -10.33 -7.49 -13.30
CA GLY A 72 -11.37 -6.67 -12.69
C GLY A 72 -11.01 -6.37 -11.24
N GLU A 73 -10.63 -7.40 -10.50
CA GLU A 73 -10.22 -7.28 -9.10
C GLU A 73 -8.93 -6.46 -8.95
N TRP A 74 -7.95 -6.62 -9.85
CA TRP A 74 -6.77 -5.76 -9.87
C TRP A 74 -7.11 -4.26 -9.98
N ASN A 75 -7.98 -3.90 -10.92
CA ASN A 75 -8.43 -2.52 -11.07
C ASN A 75 -9.24 -2.03 -9.86
N ALA A 76 -10.07 -2.91 -9.27
CA ALA A 76 -10.82 -2.59 -8.06
C ALA A 76 -9.90 -2.30 -6.88
N VAL A 77 -8.83 -3.09 -6.71
CA VAL A 77 -7.82 -2.86 -5.67
C VAL A 77 -7.11 -1.52 -5.88
N LEU A 78 -6.67 -1.19 -7.10
CA LEU A 78 -6.06 0.12 -7.39
C LEU A 78 -7.00 1.28 -7.01
N MET A 79 -8.31 1.15 -7.30
CA MET A 79 -9.31 2.13 -6.89
C MET A 79 -9.48 2.20 -5.37
N ARG A 80 -9.51 1.06 -4.66
CA ARG A 80 -9.60 1.03 -3.20
C ARG A 80 -8.39 1.72 -2.56
N VAL A 81 -7.21 1.49 -3.10
CA VAL A 81 -5.98 2.10 -2.60
C VAL A 81 -5.97 3.61 -2.87
N SER A 82 -6.42 4.08 -4.04
CA SER A 82 -6.45 5.52 -4.36
C SER A 82 -7.37 6.33 -3.45
N LEU A 83 -8.41 5.71 -2.87
CA LEU A 83 -9.31 6.35 -1.91
C LEU A 83 -8.67 6.64 -0.55
N VAL A 84 -7.66 5.86 -0.16
CA VAL A 84 -7.03 5.94 1.18
C VAL A 84 -5.60 6.46 1.14
N ALA A 85 -4.97 6.45 -0.04
CA ALA A 85 -3.58 6.86 -0.23
C ALA A 85 -3.40 8.38 -0.09
N PRO A 86 -2.44 8.84 0.72
CA PRO A 86 -1.97 10.23 0.66
C PRO A 86 -1.41 10.56 -0.73
N PRO A 87 -1.38 11.84 -1.15
CA PRO A 87 -0.95 12.22 -2.50
C PRO A 87 0.41 11.66 -2.94
N GLU A 88 1.42 11.68 -2.06
CA GLU A 88 2.76 11.12 -2.37
C GLU A 88 2.68 9.61 -2.66
N VAL A 89 1.87 8.87 -1.90
CA VAL A 89 1.70 7.42 -2.10
C VAL A 89 0.88 7.16 -3.37
N ALA A 90 -0.14 7.97 -3.64
CA ALA A 90 -0.96 7.85 -4.85
C ALA A 90 -0.13 8.03 -6.13
N THR A 91 0.82 8.98 -6.14
CA THR A 91 1.77 9.13 -7.26
C THR A 91 2.60 7.87 -7.48
N GLU A 92 3.16 7.29 -6.43
CA GLU A 92 3.97 6.07 -6.54
C GLU A 92 3.14 4.82 -6.90
N ILE A 93 1.84 4.78 -6.54
CA ILE A 93 0.91 3.74 -7.00
C ILE A 93 0.69 3.83 -8.51
N ASP A 94 0.49 5.04 -9.03
CA ASP A 94 0.30 5.25 -10.46
C ASP A 94 1.57 4.88 -11.25
N ASP A 95 2.75 5.28 -10.77
CA ASP A 95 4.03 4.90 -11.36
C ASP A 95 4.26 3.38 -11.31
N PHE A 96 3.88 2.71 -10.20
CA PHE A 96 3.90 1.26 -10.09
C PHE A 96 2.93 0.57 -11.06
N GLY A 97 1.71 1.10 -11.21
CA GLY A 97 0.74 0.62 -12.19
C GLY A 97 1.23 0.75 -13.64
N ARG A 98 1.91 1.86 -13.96
CA ARG A 98 2.56 2.06 -15.27
C ARG A 98 3.71 1.07 -15.50
N ALA A 99 4.54 0.81 -14.50
CA ALA A 99 5.60 -0.21 -14.58
C ALA A 99 5.03 -1.61 -14.79
N ILE A 100 3.95 -1.97 -14.09
CA ILE A 100 3.23 -3.23 -14.29
C ILE A 100 2.68 -3.32 -15.71
N ASN A 101 2.07 -2.26 -16.24
CA ASN A 101 1.56 -2.27 -17.61
C ASN A 101 2.67 -2.56 -18.63
N SER A 102 3.83 -1.92 -18.48
CA SER A 102 4.98 -2.17 -19.34
C SER A 102 5.52 -3.60 -19.22
N PHE A 103 5.53 -4.16 -18.01
CA PHE A 103 5.87 -5.58 -17.80
C PHE A 103 4.88 -6.50 -18.52
N LEU A 104 3.58 -6.28 -18.33
CA LEU A 104 2.53 -7.08 -18.97
C LEU A 104 2.55 -6.97 -20.49
N ASP A 105 2.93 -5.83 -21.06
CA ASP A 105 3.12 -5.70 -22.51
C ASP A 105 4.21 -6.65 -23.02
N GLN A 106 5.31 -6.79 -22.26
CA GLN A 106 6.45 -7.62 -22.61
C GLN A 106 6.19 -9.13 -22.46
N VAL A 107 5.45 -9.52 -21.42
CA VAL A 107 5.32 -10.95 -21.04
C VAL A 107 3.90 -11.52 -21.19
N ALA A 108 2.91 -10.73 -21.56
CA ALA A 108 1.51 -11.19 -21.56
C ALA A 108 0.71 -10.72 -22.78
N ARG A 109 0.76 -9.43 -23.14
CA ARG A 109 -0.10 -8.89 -24.21
C ARG A 109 0.48 -9.12 -25.61
N GLY A 110 1.81 -9.24 -25.71
CA GLY A 110 2.50 -9.55 -26.97
C GLY A 110 2.92 -11.00 -27.15
N ARG A 111 2.79 -11.84 -26.11
CA ARG A 111 3.31 -13.22 -26.10
C ARG A 111 2.34 -14.19 -25.44
N ASP A 112 2.03 -15.27 -26.15
CA ASP A 112 1.18 -16.37 -25.68
C ASP A 112 2.07 -17.41 -24.97
N PRO A 113 1.93 -17.64 -23.65
CA PRO A 113 2.77 -18.60 -22.93
C PRO A 113 2.73 -20.03 -23.48
N LEU A 114 1.70 -20.41 -24.23
CA LEU A 114 1.60 -21.72 -24.89
C LEU A 114 2.46 -21.82 -26.15
N ARG A 115 2.61 -20.73 -26.89
CA ARG A 115 3.20 -20.73 -28.25
C ARG A 115 4.55 -20.02 -28.33
N ASP A 116 4.74 -19.01 -27.49
CA ASP A 116 5.95 -18.17 -27.41
C ASP A 116 6.26 -17.85 -25.94
N PRO A 117 6.67 -18.87 -25.15
CA PRO A 117 6.99 -18.66 -23.74
C PRO A 117 8.26 -17.82 -23.59
N VAL A 118 8.26 -16.88 -22.65
CA VAL A 118 9.50 -16.18 -22.27
C VAL A 118 10.38 -17.07 -21.41
N SER A 119 11.69 -16.95 -21.60
CA SER A 119 12.67 -17.61 -20.73
C SER A 119 12.63 -17.02 -19.31
N SER A 120 13.18 -17.76 -18.34
CA SER A 120 13.30 -17.24 -16.96
C SER A 120 14.13 -15.97 -16.88
N GLU A 121 15.17 -15.83 -17.71
CA GLU A 121 16.01 -14.64 -17.74
C GLU A 121 15.26 -13.43 -18.31
N GLU A 122 14.55 -13.59 -19.42
CA GLU A 122 13.71 -12.53 -20.01
C GLU A 122 12.60 -12.10 -19.05
N PHE A 123 11.99 -13.05 -18.33
CA PHE A 123 10.98 -12.75 -17.33
C PHE A 123 11.54 -11.90 -16.18
N GLU A 124 12.69 -12.28 -15.62
CA GLU A 124 13.35 -11.51 -14.56
C GLU A 124 13.83 -10.15 -15.06
N GLN A 125 14.26 -10.05 -16.32
CA GLN A 125 14.62 -8.77 -16.95
C GLN A 125 13.41 -7.84 -17.07
N ALA A 126 12.28 -8.35 -17.55
CA ALA A 126 11.03 -7.60 -17.65
C ALA A 126 10.51 -7.15 -16.27
N ARG A 127 10.80 -7.92 -15.21
CA ARG A 127 10.37 -7.64 -13.83
C ARG A 127 11.18 -6.54 -13.12
N ARG A 128 12.33 -6.13 -13.65
CA ARG A 128 13.20 -5.12 -13.01
C ARG A 128 12.48 -3.80 -12.76
N ALA A 129 11.78 -3.28 -13.77
CA ALA A 129 11.07 -2.00 -13.65
C ALA A 129 9.92 -2.07 -12.61
N PRO A 130 9.02 -3.08 -12.62
CA PRO A 130 8.07 -3.30 -11.53
C PRO A 130 8.72 -3.42 -10.15
N ALA A 131 9.84 -4.14 -10.03
CA ALA A 131 10.53 -4.32 -8.75
C ALA A 131 11.11 -3.00 -8.21
N GLU A 132 11.72 -2.18 -9.08
CA GLU A 132 12.19 -0.84 -8.72
C GLU A 132 11.04 0.08 -8.29
N ALA A 133 9.93 0.08 -9.03
CA ALA A 133 8.75 0.86 -8.68
C ALA A 133 8.10 0.37 -7.37
N GLN A 134 8.09 -0.94 -7.12
CA GLN A 134 7.62 -1.52 -5.85
C GLN A 134 8.43 -0.98 -4.66
N VAL A 135 9.76 -0.88 -4.79
CA VAL A 135 10.63 -0.33 -3.72
C VAL A 135 10.28 1.12 -3.43
N LYS A 136 10.11 1.94 -4.47
CA LYS A 136 9.72 3.35 -4.31
C LYS A 136 8.37 3.48 -3.62
N LEU A 137 7.38 2.71 -4.05
CA LEU A 137 6.06 2.65 -3.44
C LEU A 137 6.11 2.23 -1.96
N VAL A 138 6.83 1.16 -1.63
CA VAL A 138 6.98 0.71 -0.23
C VAL A 138 7.63 1.81 0.61
N ASN A 139 8.62 2.51 0.09
CA ASN A 139 9.27 3.59 0.80
C ASN A 139 8.34 4.80 1.02
N ALA A 140 7.52 5.16 0.04
CA ALA A 140 6.50 6.20 0.22
C ALA A 140 5.45 5.80 1.26
N ILE A 141 5.01 4.53 1.26
CA ILE A 141 4.11 4.00 2.28
C ILE A 141 4.77 4.09 3.66
N ARG A 142 6.02 3.64 3.82
CA ARG A 142 6.75 3.72 5.10
C ARG A 142 6.87 5.14 5.62
N ARG A 143 7.26 6.09 4.76
CA ARG A 143 7.34 7.52 5.11
C ARG A 143 5.99 8.05 5.59
N SER A 144 4.92 7.77 4.85
CA SER A 144 3.57 8.25 5.21
C SER A 144 3.05 7.67 6.53
N LEU A 145 3.47 6.46 6.92
CA LEU A 145 3.00 5.79 8.13
C LEU A 145 3.86 6.02 9.38
N SER A 146 5.16 6.28 9.22
CA SER A 146 6.11 6.23 10.35
C SER A 146 7.14 7.36 10.39
N ASN A 147 7.19 8.23 9.37
CA ASN A 147 8.26 9.23 9.20
C ASN A 147 9.68 8.63 9.27
N ASP A 148 9.84 7.33 9.02
CA ASP A 148 11.15 6.65 9.03
C ASP A 148 12.00 7.15 7.84
N PRO A 149 13.14 7.80 8.08
CA PRO A 149 14.00 8.31 7.02
C PRO A 149 14.78 7.18 6.31
N ASN A 150 14.88 5.99 6.89
CA ASN A 150 15.63 4.88 6.33
C ASN A 150 14.72 4.04 5.42
N GLY A 151 14.76 4.33 4.12
CA GLY A 151 14.08 3.53 3.10
C GLY A 151 14.75 2.17 2.85
N LEU A 152 14.00 1.24 2.30
CA LEU A 152 14.54 0.01 1.73
C LEU A 152 15.36 0.33 0.47
N SER A 153 16.51 -0.33 0.31
CA SER A 153 17.35 -0.25 -0.90
C SER A 153 17.05 -1.37 -1.90
N PHE A 154 16.23 -2.35 -1.54
CA PHE A 154 15.87 -3.51 -2.37
C PHE A 154 14.42 -3.96 -2.11
N GLY A 155 13.83 -4.64 -3.08
CA GLY A 155 12.49 -5.21 -2.98
C GLY A 155 12.48 -6.53 -2.22
N ILE A 156 11.40 -6.80 -1.47
CA ILE A 156 11.16 -8.09 -0.80
C ILE A 156 10.07 -8.83 -1.56
N GLY A 157 10.29 -10.12 -1.87
CA GLY A 157 9.32 -10.96 -2.57
C GLY A 157 9.62 -11.16 -4.05
N GLY A 158 10.86 -11.63 -4.33
CA GLY A 158 11.37 -11.98 -5.66
C GLY A 158 10.47 -12.94 -6.42
#